data_AF-A0A0F9KL94-F1
#
_entry.id   AF-A0A0F9KL94-F1
#
_cell.length_a   1.000
_cell.length_b   1.000
_cell.length_c   1.000
_cell.angle_alpha   90.00
_cell.angle_beta   90.00
_cell.angle_gamma   90.00
#
_symmetry.space_group_name_H-M   'P 1'
#
loop_
_entity.id
_entity.type
_entity.pdbx_description
1 polymer ?
#
loop_
_entity_poly.entity_id
_entity_poly.type
_entity_poly.pdbx_seq_one_letter_code
_entity_poly.pdbx_strand_id
1 'polypeptide(L)' 'MTAKEEIGIGTEVFVDHPKYDIPVWAKVESIDEETGEVFCVGDDGEQYFANSVDDLEHYSK' A
#
# COMPACT_ATOMS: atom_id res chain seq x y z
N MET A 1 18.70 -11.81 3.29
CA MET A 1 18.78 -10.51 2.58
C MET A 1 17.36 -10.24 2.14
N THR A 2 16.55 -9.60 2.97
CA THR A 2 15.14 -9.38 2.66
C THR A 2 15.04 -7.99 2.08
N ALA A 3 14.66 -7.91 0.80
CA ALA A 3 14.46 -6.68 0.08
C ALA A 3 13.35 -5.87 0.78
N LYS A 4 13.72 -5.01 1.73
CA LYS A 4 12.98 -3.77 1.96
C LYS A 4 13.31 -2.88 0.76
N GLU A 5 12.76 -3.23 -0.41
CA GLU A 5 12.67 -2.26 -1.50
C GLU A 5 11.77 -1.13 -0.99
N GLU A 6 12.25 0.11 -1.09
CA GLU A 6 11.52 1.31 -0.68
C GLU A 6 10.16 1.32 -1.39
N ILE A 7 9.07 1.18 -0.63
CA ILE A 7 7.72 1.37 -1.15
C ILE A 7 7.62 2.83 -1.57
N GLY A 8 7.61 3.07 -2.87
CA GLY A 8 7.50 4.40 -3.47
C GLY A 8 6.16 4.61 -4.17
N ILE A 9 5.91 5.85 -4.60
CA ILE A 9 4.78 6.17 -5.45
C ILE A 9 4.84 5.33 -6.74
N GLY A 10 3.72 4.72 -7.11
CA GLY A 10 3.58 3.83 -8.25
C GLY A 10 3.77 2.35 -7.94
N THR A 11 4.16 2.01 -6.71
CA THR A 11 4.35 0.63 -6.24
C THR A 11 3.01 -0.06 -6.02
N GLU A 12 2.87 -1.29 -6.51
CA GLU A 12 1.72 -2.15 -6.18
C GLU A 12 1.97 -2.84 -4.83
N VAL A 13 1.00 -2.75 -3.94
CA VAL A 13 1.04 -3.26 -2.56
C VAL A 13 -0.26 -3.98 -2.23
N PHE A 14 -0.22 -4.84 -1.21
CA PHE A 14 -1.43 -5.36 -0.58
C PHE A 14 -1.82 -4.49 0.59
N VAL A 15 -3.09 -4.07 0.60
CA VAL A 15 -3.69 -3.36 1.73
C VAL A 15 -4.71 -4.28 2.39
N ASP A 16 -4.50 -4.58 3.67
CA ASP A 16 -5.52 -5.23 4.50
C ASP A 16 -6.64 -4.24 4.79
N HIS A 17 -7.84 -4.54 4.29
CA HIS A 17 -8.98 -3.65 4.44
C HIS A 17 -10.03 -4.29 5.36
N PRO A 18 -10.50 -3.62 6.42
CA PRO A 18 -11.39 -4.23 7.41
C PRO A 18 -12.75 -4.70 6.87
N LYS A 19 -13.14 -4.26 5.67
CA LYS A 19 -14.36 -4.68 4.97
C LYS A 19 -14.19 -5.98 4.17
N TYR A 20 -12.95 -6.30 3.77
CA TYR A 20 -12.64 -7.45 2.95
C TYR A 20 -11.79 -8.42 3.78
N ASP A 21 -12.23 -9.67 3.95
CA ASP A 21 -11.47 -10.73 4.64
C ASP A 21 -10.17 -11.13 3.89
N ILE A 22 -9.84 -10.43 2.81
CA ILE A 22 -8.66 -10.67 2.00
C ILE A 22 -7.93 -9.34 1.73
N PRO A 23 -6.60 -9.34 1.72
CA PRO A 23 -5.82 -8.19 1.26
C PRO A 23 -6.15 -7.89 -0.21
N VAL A 24 -6.25 -6.61 -0.53
CA VAL A 24 -6.51 -6.15 -1.90
C VAL A 24 -5.27 -5.53 -2.51
N TRP A 25 -5.08 -5.74 -3.81
CA TRP A 25 -4.04 -5.05 -4.57
C TRP A 25 -4.42 -3.59 -4.75
N ALA A 26 -3.54 -2.71 -4.30
CA ALA A 26 -3.66 -1.29 -4.52
C ALA A 26 -2.32 -0.69 -4.95
N LYS A 27 -2.38 0.40 -5.69
CA LYS A 27 -1.21 1.14 -6.14
C LYS A 27 -1.02 2.36 -5.26
N VAL A 28 0.20 2.56 -4.77
CA VAL A 28 0.56 3.74 -3.98
C VAL A 28 0.53 4.98 -4.86
N GLU A 29 -0.34 5.93 -4.55
CA GLU A 29 -0.46 7.19 -5.28
C GLU A 29 0.25 8.33 -4.55
N SER A 30 0.25 8.32 -3.21
CA SER A 30 1.03 9.27 -2.42
C SER A 30 1.42 8.69 -1.06
N ILE A 31 2.52 9.21 -0.51
CA ILE A 31 3.00 8.90 0.84
C ILE A 31 3.16 10.23 1.56
N ASP A 32 2.56 10.36 2.73
CA ASP A 32 2.78 11.48 3.61
C ASP A 32 4.11 11.28 4.35
N GLU A 33 5.08 12.15 4.12
CA GLU A 33 6.42 12.03 4.73
C GLU A 33 6.44 12.50 6.20
N GLU A 34 5.42 13.24 6.66
CA GLU A 34 5.33 13.74 8.03
C GLU A 34 4.73 12.69 8.97
N THR A 35 3.67 12.01 8.52
CA THR A 35 2.95 10.98 9.30
C THR A 35 3.34 9.55 8.92
N GLY A 36 3.87 9.34 7.71
CA GLY A 36 4.13 8.02 7.13
C GLY A 36 2.90 7.37 6.50
N GLU A 37 1.75 8.06 6.46
CA GLU A 37 0.51 7.54 5.90
C GLU A 37 0.63 7.31 4.39
N VAL A 38 0.07 6.20 3.92
CA VAL A 38 0.13 5.82 2.52
C VAL A 38 -1.25 5.81 1.94
N PHE A 39 -1.42 6.57 0.87
CA PHE A 39 -2.63 6.61 0.08
C PHE A 39 -2.48 5.69 -1.13
N CYS A 40 -3.36 4.70 -1.22
CA CYS A 40 -3.37 3.70 -2.28
C CYS A 40 -4.71 3.71 -3.01
N VAL A 41 -4.70 3.35 -4.29
CA VAL A 41 -5.91 3.18 -5.09
C VAL A 41 -5.96 1.75 -5.62
N GLY A 42 -7.05 1.04 -5.32
CA GLY A 42 -7.27 -0.31 -5.81
C GLY A 42 -7.59 -0.34 -7.30
N ASP A 43 -7.45 -1.51 -7.91
CA ASP A 43 -7.83 -1.72 -9.31
C ASP A 43 -9.35 -1.52 -9.53
N ASP A 44 -10.13 -1.77 -8.49
CA ASP A 44 -11.57 -1.51 -8.43
C ASP A 44 -11.92 0.00 -8.37
N GLY A 45 -10.92 0.87 -8.19
CA GLY A 45 -11.07 2.32 -8.08
C GLY A 45 -11.44 2.83 -6.69
N GLU A 46 -11.60 1.95 -5.68
CA GLU A 46 -11.71 2.37 -4.28
C GLU A 46 -10.36 2.91 -3.78
N GLN A 47 -10.46 3.83 -2.83
CA GLN A 47 -9.31 4.45 -2.17
C GLN A 47 -9.05 3.74 -0.84
N TYR A 48 -7.79 3.40 -0.62
CA TYR A 48 -7.33 2.68 0.55
C TYR A 48 -6.27 3.51 1.27
N PHE A 49 -6.33 3.51 2.60
CA PHE A 49 -5.39 4.24 3.45
C PHE A 49 -4.68 3.23 4.34
N ALA A 50 -3.35 3.23 4.28
CA ALA A 50 -2.51 2.51 5.22
C ALA A 50 -1.82 3.50 6.15
N ASN A 51 -1.71 3.14 7.42
CA ASN A 51 -1.11 4.02 8.43
C ASN A 51 0.41 4.16 8.27
N SER A 52 1.05 3.21 7.60
CA SER A 52 2.49 3.22 7.35
C SER A 52 2.85 2.36 6.14
N VAL A 53 3.94 2.73 5.47
CA VAL A 53 4.60 1.85 4.48
C VAL A 53 5.03 0.52 5.09
N ASP A 54 5.35 0.45 6.40
CA ASP A 54 5.74 -0.81 7.04
C ASP A 54 4.55 -1.77 7.25
N ASP A 55 3.32 -1.26 7.20
CA ASP A 55 2.09 -2.08 7.30
C ASP A 55 1.71 -2.69 5.94
N LEU A 56 2.36 -2.24 4.86
CA LEU A 56 2.11 -2.69 3.50
C LEU A 56 3.03 -3.85 3.12
N GLU A 57 2.45 -4.93 2.60
CA GLU A 57 3.23 -5.96 1.93
C GLU A 57 3.43 -5.60 0.45
N HIS A 58 4.69 -5.42 0.05
CA HIS A 58 5.05 -5.23 -1.35
C HIS A 58 5.44 -6.56 -2.01
N TYR A 59 4.73 -6.93 -3.09
CA TYR A 59 5.12 -8.05 -3.95
C TYR A 59 5.54 -7.49 -5.31
N SER A 60 6.85 -7.53 -5.56
CA SER A 60 7.42 -7.30 -6.89
C SER A 60 6.95 -8.41 -7.83
N LYS A 61 6.33 -8.05 -8.97
CA LYS A 61 5.95 -8.98 -10.05
C LYS A 61 7.11 -9.27 -10.99
#